data_AF-A0A969ARL4-F1
#
_entry.id   AF-A0A969ARL4-F1
#
_cell.length_a   1.000
_cell.length_b   1.000
_cell.length_c   1.000
_cell.angle_alpha   90.00
_cell.angle_beta   90.00
_cell.angle_gamma   90.00
#
_symmetry.space_group_name_H-M   'P 1'
#
loop_
_entity.id
_entity.type
_entity.pdbx_description
1 polymer ?
#
loop_
_entity_poly.entity_id
_entity_poly.type
_entity_poly.pdbx_seq_one_letter_code
_entity_poly.pdbx_strand_id
1 'polypeptide(L)'
;MEMEGVTLLRALPDCPIAILRVISDDCHHELPDISAAIAADGSLRVATLMLSFLRRPLAALRLIRGSLRGLKALEQVVASLFLDGTKTDSP
;
A
#
# COMPACT_ATOMS: atom_id res chain seq x y z
N MET A 1 -6.63 -14.76 -4.52
CA MET A 1 -7.23 -13.81 -5.48
C MET A 1 -8.03 -12.81 -4.68
N GLU A 2 -7.83 -11.53 -4.91
CA GLU A 2 -8.52 -10.44 -4.22
C GLU A 2 -9.88 -10.21 -4.90
N MET A 3 -10.98 -10.48 -4.20
CA MET A 3 -12.34 -10.47 -4.77
C MET A 3 -13.01 -9.09 -4.69
N GLU A 4 -12.47 -8.16 -3.90
CA GLU A 4 -13.04 -6.83 -3.68
C GLU A 4 -12.98 -5.94 -4.93
N GLY A 5 -11.86 -5.99 -5.68
CA GLY A 5 -11.69 -5.18 -6.88
C GLY A 5 -12.69 -5.49 -8.00
N VAL A 6 -13.13 -6.75 -8.08
CA VAL A 6 -14.14 -7.20 -9.07
C VAL A 6 -15.53 -6.66 -8.72
N THR A 7 -15.85 -6.56 -7.43
CA THR A 7 -17.13 -6.01 -6.96
C THR A 7 -17.24 -4.52 -7.30
N LEU A 8 -16.16 -3.75 -7.08
CA LEU A 8 -16.13 -2.33 -7.42
C LEU A 8 -16.30 -2.09 -8.93
N LEU A 9 -15.65 -2.92 -9.76
CA LEU A 9 -15.75 -2.85 -11.22
C LEU A 9 -17.18 -3.15 -11.72
N ARG A 10 -17.89 -4.06 -11.05
CA ARG A 10 -19.29 -4.41 -11.38
C ARG A 10 -20.30 -3.35 -10.92
N ALA A 11 -20.00 -2.62 -9.85
CA ALA A 11 -20.88 -1.60 -9.30
C ALA A 11 -20.86 -0.27 -10.09
N LEU A 12 -19.78 -0.03 -10.85
CA LEU A 12 -19.53 1.23 -11.54
C LEU A 12 -19.15 0.97 -13.02
N PRO A 13 -20.06 0.39 -13.84
CA PRO A 13 -19.74 -0.05 -15.21
C PRO A 13 -19.41 1.10 -16.17
N ASP A 14 -19.96 2.31 -15.92
CA ASP A 14 -19.82 3.48 -16.81
C ASP A 14 -18.81 4.52 -16.29
N CYS A 15 -18.05 4.20 -15.24
CA CYS A 15 -16.99 5.08 -14.75
C CYS A 15 -15.60 4.51 -15.10
N PRO A 16 -14.65 5.35 -15.55
CA PRO A 16 -13.27 4.93 -15.67
C PRO A 16 -12.69 4.68 -14.27
N ILE A 17 -12.40 3.42 -13.94
CA ILE A 17 -11.84 2.99 -12.65
C ILE A 17 -10.41 2.51 -12.86
N ALA A 18 -9.48 3.03 -12.07
CA ALA A 18 -8.12 2.50 -11.95
C ALA A 18 -7.95 1.87 -10.57
N ILE A 19 -7.56 0.59 -10.52
CA ILE A 19 -7.23 -0.12 -9.27
C ILE A 19 -5.71 -0.18 -9.17
N LEU A 20 -5.15 0.51 -8.18
CA LEU A 20 -3.72 0.52 -7.90
C LEU A 20 -3.41 -0.31 -6.65
N ARG A 21 -2.67 -1.40 -6.84
CA ARG A 21 -2.25 -2.30 -5.76
C ARG A 21 -0.76 -2.13 -5.50
N VAL A 22 -0.40 -1.70 -4.30
CA VAL A 22 0.99 -1.62 -3.86
C VAL A 22 1.34 -2.91 -3.12
N ILE A 23 2.19 -3.73 -3.73
CA ILE A 23 2.74 -4.92 -3.08
C ILE A 23 4.10 -4.51 -2.51
N SER A 24 4.18 -4.31 -1.20
CA SER A 24 5.42 -3.87 -0.52
C SER A 24 6.39 -5.01 -0.22
N ASP A 25 6.00 -6.26 -0.48
CA ASP A 25 6.77 -7.43 -0.10
C ASP A 25 7.35 -8.14 -1.31
N ASP A 26 8.64 -8.48 -1.22
CA ASP A 26 9.36 -9.27 -2.21
C ASP A 26 9.37 -10.70 -1.71
N CYS A 27 8.84 -11.63 -2.52
CA CYS A 27 8.55 -13.03 -2.19
C CYS A 27 9.73 -13.89 -1.67
N HIS A 28 10.92 -13.31 -1.53
CA HIS A 28 12.16 -13.96 -1.14
C HIS A 28 12.68 -13.62 0.26
N HIS A 29 12.09 -12.67 1.00
CA HIS A 29 12.65 -12.24 2.29
C HIS A 29 11.64 -12.25 3.44
N GLU A 30 12.08 -12.72 4.62
CA GLU A 30 11.27 -12.70 5.84
C GLU A 30 10.94 -11.26 6.28
N LEU A 31 9.68 -10.86 6.11
CA LEU A 31 9.11 -9.72 6.83
C LEU A 31 9.15 -9.98 8.34
N PRO A 32 9.26 -8.94 9.18
CA PRO A 32 9.00 -9.11 10.60
C PRO A 32 7.53 -9.51 10.76
N ASP A 33 7.26 -10.54 11.56
CA ASP A 33 5.89 -10.92 11.87
C ASP A 33 5.21 -9.78 12.66
N ILE A 34 4.37 -9.04 11.93
CA ILE A 34 3.54 -7.95 12.42
C ILE A 34 2.07 -8.36 12.50
N SER A 35 1.74 -9.64 12.27
CA SER A 35 0.36 -10.14 12.24
C SER A 35 -0.35 -9.89 13.57
N ALA A 36 0.38 -10.06 14.69
CA ALA A 36 -0.13 -9.78 16.03
C ALA A 36 -0.18 -8.27 16.37
N ALA A 37 0.44 -7.42 15.56
CA ALA A 37 0.47 -5.98 15.72
C ALA A 37 -0.73 -5.29 15.06
N ILE A 38 -1.53 -5.99 14.26
CA ILE A 38 -2.78 -5.50 13.68
C ILE A 38 -3.92 -6.17 14.43
N ALA A 39 -4.74 -5.38 15.12
CA ALA A 39 -5.93 -5.88 15.80
C ALA A 39 -7.05 -6.18 14.79
N ALA A 40 -8.07 -6.93 15.21
CA ALA A 40 -9.17 -7.35 14.33
C ALA A 40 -10.02 -6.17 13.79
N ASP A 41 -9.96 -5.03 14.45
CA ASP A 41 -10.57 -3.76 14.02
C ASP A 41 -9.68 -2.96 13.06
N GLY A 42 -8.52 -3.50 12.68
CA GLY A 42 -7.52 -2.83 11.85
C GLY A 42 -6.62 -1.85 12.61
N SER A 43 -6.81 -1.69 13.93
CA SER A 43 -5.97 -0.78 14.72
C SER A 43 -4.57 -1.36 14.94
N LEU A 44 -3.57 -0.47 15.03
CA LEU A 44 -2.19 -0.87 15.22
C LEU A 44 -1.86 -0.97 16.72
N ARG A 45 -1.43 -2.14 17.17
CA ARG A 45 -0.91 -2.37 18.52
C ARG A 45 0.55 -1.94 18.56
N VAL A 46 0.77 -0.64 18.78
CA VAL A 46 2.09 0.03 18.73
C VAL A 46 3.15 -0.70 19.57
N ALA A 47 2.80 -1.16 20.78
CA ALA A 47 3.73 -1.88 21.65
C ALA A 47 4.20 -3.22 21.04
N THR A 48 3.28 -3.98 20.44
CA THR A 48 3.59 -5.26 19.79
C THR A 48 4.40 -5.04 18.51
N LEU A 49 4.08 -4.00 17.74
CA LEU A 49 4.85 -3.60 16.57
C LEU A 49 6.31 -3.26 16.94
N MET A 50 6.50 -2.41 17.95
CA MET A 50 7.83 -2.01 18.41
C MET A 50 8.66 -3.20 18.89
N LEU A 51 8.03 -4.14 19.61
CA LEU A 51 8.70 -5.36 20.05
C LEU A 51 9.13 -6.25 18.88
N SER A 52 8.27 -6.42 17.86
CA SER A 52 8.62 -7.14 16.64
C SER A 52 9.79 -6.48 15.89
N PHE A 53 9.84 -5.14 15.87
CA PHE A 53 10.92 -4.40 15.23
C PHE A 53 12.24 -4.53 15.99
N LEU A 54 12.19 -4.49 17.33
CA LEU A 54 13.37 -4.65 18.17
C LEU A 54 13.97 -6.05 18.08
N ARG A 55 13.12 -7.08 17.92
CA ARG A 55 13.55 -8.48 17.74
C ARG A 55 14.21 -8.72 16.37
N ARG A 56 13.77 -8.02 15.32
CA ARG A 56 14.26 -8.20 13.94
C ARG A 56 14.50 -6.84 13.26
N PRO A 57 15.52 -6.08 13.67
CA PRO A 57 15.74 -4.70 13.23
C PRO A 57 16.03 -4.59 11.73
N LEU A 58 16.77 -5.55 11.16
CA LEU A 58 17.05 -5.61 9.73
C LEU A 58 15.77 -5.80 8.90
N ALA A 59 14.87 -6.69 9.36
CA ALA A 59 13.59 -6.93 8.71
C ALA A 59 12.66 -5.71 8.85
N ALA A 60 12.66 -5.05 10.01
CA ALA A 60 11.92 -3.81 10.24
C ALA A 60 12.40 -2.66 9.33
N LEU A 61 13.71 -2.47 9.21
CA LEU A 61 14.27 -1.45 8.31
C LEU A 61 13.91 -1.72 6.84
N ARG A 62 13.90 -2.98 6.42
CA ARG A 62 13.46 -3.37 5.07
C ARG A 62 11.98 -3.07 4.86
N LEU A 63 11.13 -3.43 5.82
CA LEU A 63 9.69 -3.11 5.79
C LEU A 63 9.47 -1.61 5.68
N ILE A 64 10.09 -0.80 6.55
CA ILE A 64 9.93 0.67 6.54
C ILE A 64 10.39 1.25 5.20
N ARG A 65 11.57 0.85 4.70
CA ARG A 65 12.09 1.34 3.42
C ARG A 65 11.21 0.90 2.24
N GLY A 66 10.72 -0.34 2.25
CA GLY A 66 9.80 -0.88 1.26
C GLY A 66 8.49 -0.09 1.23
N SER A 67 7.87 0.12 2.39
CA SER A 67 6.64 0.88 2.53
C SER A 67 6.80 2.33 2.08
N LEU A 68 7.90 3.01 2.46
CA LEU A 68 8.18 4.38 2.03
C LEU A 68 8.43 4.47 0.52
N ARG A 69 9.11 3.48 -0.06
CA ARG A 69 9.33 3.42 -1.51
C ARG A 69 8.01 3.19 -2.26
N GLY A 70 7.17 2.29 -1.75
CA GLY A 70 5.83 2.04 -2.28
C GLY A 70 4.94 3.27 -2.18
N LEU A 71 4.95 3.97 -1.04
CA LEU A 71 4.22 5.22 -0.85
C LEU A 71 4.67 6.30 -1.85
N LYS A 72 5.99 6.48 -2.03
CA LYS A 72 6.51 7.44 -3.01
C LYS A 72 6.10 7.09 -4.45
N ALA A 73 6.11 5.81 -4.81
CA ALA A 73 5.63 5.37 -6.12
C ALA A 73 4.13 5.61 -6.28
N LEU A 74 3.33 5.34 -5.24
CA LEU A 74 1.91 5.62 -5.21
C LEU A 74 1.63 7.12 -5.37
N GLU A 75 2.33 7.98 -4.63
CA GLU A 75 2.25 9.43 -4.75
C GLU A 75 2.60 9.90 -6.17
N GLN A 76 3.65 9.36 -6.78
CA GLN A 76 4.04 9.69 -8.16
C GLN A 76 2.98 9.28 -9.17
N VAL A 77 2.39 8.09 -9.04
CA VAL A 77 1.33 7.62 -9.93
C VAL A 77 0.08 8.48 -9.78
N VAL A 78 -0.36 8.73 -8.54
CA VAL A 78 -1.49 9.63 -8.27
C VAL A 78 -1.21 11.03 -8.82
N ALA A 79 0.00 11.55 -8.62
CA ALA A 79 0.39 12.83 -9.19
C ALA A 79 0.30 12.83 -10.73
N SER A 80 0.81 11.81 -11.41
CA SER A 80 0.71 11.71 -12.87
C SER A 80 -0.73 11.56 -13.37
N LEU A 81 -1.60 10.89 -12.61
CA LEU A 81 -3.00 10.70 -13.00
C LEU A 81 -3.85 11.96 -12.80
N PHE A 82 -3.58 12.74 -11.76
CA PHE A 82 -4.43 13.88 -11.38
C PHE A 82 -3.83 15.27 -11.64
N LEU A 83 -2.51 15.41 -11.72
CA LEU A 83 -1.85 16.71 -12.00
C LEU A 83 -1.54 16.91 -13.49
N ASP A 84 -1.14 15.86 -14.23
CA ASP A 84 -0.89 15.98 -15.69
C ASP A 84 -2.19 16.10 -16.51
N GLY A 85 -3.34 15.68 -15.97
CA GLY A 85 -4.66 15.86 -16.59
C GLY A 85 -5.15 17.32 -16.66
N THR A 86 -4.45 18.26 -16.01
CA THR A 86 -4.80 19.69 -16.03
C THR A 86 -4.21 20.45 -17.23
N LYS A 87 -3.38 19.80 -18.06
CA LYS A 87 -2.69 20.41 -19.20
C LYS A 87 -3.33 20.14 -20.56
N THR A 88 -4.62 19.80 -20.58
CA THR A 88 -5.40 19.68 -21.83
C THR A 88 -6.69 20.48 -21.72
N ASP A 89 -6.54 21.80 -21.54
CA ASP A 89 -7.52 22.76 -22.07
C ASP A 89 -6.86 24.14 -22.13
N SER A 90 -6.27 24.46 -23.27
CA SER A 90 -6.14 25.85 -23.71
C SER A 90 -6.31 25.88 -25.23
N PRO A 91 -7.23 26.72 -25.73
CA PRO A 91 -7.61 26.80 -27.14
C PRO A 91 -6.48 27.34 -28.04
#